data_AF-A0A849F417-F1
#
_entry.id   AF-A0A849F417-F1
#
_cell.length_a   1.000
_cell.length_b   1.000
_cell.length_c   1.000
_cell.angle_alpha   90.00
_cell.angle_beta   90.00
_cell.angle_gamma   90.00
#
_symmetry.space_group_name_H-M   'P 1'
#
loop_
_entity.id
_entity.type
_entity.pdbx_description
1 polymer ?
#
loop_
_entity_poly.entity_id
_entity_poly.type
_entity_poly.pdbx_seq_one_letter_code
_entity_poly.pdbx_strand_id
1 'polypeptide(L)'
;QKIFMHADNEKKKIILSNFPEPQVISIEPELEFYDIQNGLFNAFTPNDLTSLNKEAKKHILEKIPESGLMDTAKREAVEAVLIIEKIVETIGWKLDYTALEIPEKQKKLLNQ
;
A
#
# COMPACT_ATOMS: atom_id res chain seq x y z
N GLN A 1 11.34 1.73 3.47
CA GLN A 1 11.92 0.81 4.48
C GLN A 1 10.98 -0.39 4.63
N LYS A 2 11.44 -1.52 5.18
CA LYS A 2 10.62 -2.75 5.35
C LYS A 2 10.29 -2.97 6.83
N ILE A 3 9.23 -3.71 7.10
CA ILE A 3 8.91 -4.22 8.44
C ILE A 3 9.97 -5.25 8.84
N PHE A 4 10.48 -5.16 10.07
CA PHE A 4 11.32 -6.18 10.68
C PHE A 4 10.50 -7.08 11.59
N MET A 5 10.73 -8.38 11.49
CA MET A 5 10.07 -9.40 12.30
C MET A 5 11.11 -10.30 12.95
N HIS A 6 11.01 -10.47 14.27
CA HIS A 6 11.92 -11.29 15.06
C HIS A 6 11.15 -12.18 16.05
N ALA A 7 11.62 -13.41 16.26
CA ALA A 7 11.03 -14.33 17.23
C ALA A 7 11.88 -14.40 18.49
N ASP A 8 11.30 -14.00 19.62
CA ASP A 8 11.84 -14.25 20.96
C ASP A 8 11.23 -15.57 21.49
N ASN A 9 11.96 -16.67 21.27
CA ASN A 9 11.51 -18.01 21.61
C ASN A 9 11.39 -18.23 23.13
N GLU A 10 12.25 -17.60 23.92
CA GLU A 10 12.22 -17.73 25.39
C GLU A 10 10.94 -17.15 25.97
N LYS A 11 10.51 -16.00 25.42
CA LYS A 11 9.27 -15.33 25.84
C LYS A 11 8.04 -15.76 25.04
N LYS A 12 8.20 -16.62 24.02
CA LYS A 12 7.17 -16.98 23.05
C LYS A 12 6.50 -15.74 22.42
N LYS A 13 7.33 -14.82 21.94
CA LYS A 13 6.87 -13.57 21.32
C LYS A 13 7.36 -13.43 19.90
N ILE A 14 6.50 -12.91 19.02
CA ILE A 14 6.90 -12.35 17.73
C ILE A 14 6.94 -10.83 17.89
N ILE A 15 8.06 -10.21 17.56
CA ILE A 15 8.30 -8.77 17.67
C ILE A 15 8.28 -8.18 16.26
N LEU A 16 7.34 -7.27 16.02
CA LEU A 16 7.29 -6.45 14.81
C LEU A 16 7.85 -5.06 15.10
N SER A 17 8.76 -4.60 14.25
CA SER A 17 9.34 -3.25 14.37
C SER A 17 9.54 -2.60 13.01
N ASN A 18 9.79 -1.29 13.03
CA ASN A 18 10.07 -0.46 11.84
C ASN A 18 8.94 -0.50 10.80
N PHE A 19 7.76 -0.02 11.20
CA PHE A 19 6.61 0.08 10.32
C PHE A 19 6.74 1.28 9.39
N PRO A 20 6.85 1.07 8.07
CA PRO A 20 6.97 2.17 7.12
C PRO A 20 5.63 2.86 6.91
N GLU A 21 5.68 4.13 6.54
CA GLU A 21 4.52 4.82 5.96
C GLU A 21 4.12 4.15 4.63
N PRO A 22 2.83 4.13 4.30
CA PRO A 22 2.36 3.65 3.00
C PRO A 22 3.03 4.42 1.87
N GLN A 23 3.29 3.73 0.77
CA GLN A 23 3.91 4.29 -0.41
C GLN A 23 3.08 3.93 -1.64
N VAL A 24 2.97 4.89 -2.56
CA VAL A 24 2.40 4.63 -3.88
C VAL A 24 3.41 3.82 -4.67
N ILE A 25 2.98 2.66 -5.16
CA ILE A 25 3.78 1.81 -6.04
C ILE A 25 3.07 1.77 -7.38
N SER A 26 3.77 2.13 -8.45
CA SER A 26 3.31 1.93 -9.82
C SER A 26 4.19 0.87 -10.48
N ILE A 27 3.56 -0.22 -10.96
CA ILE A 27 4.19 -1.29 -11.72
C ILE A 27 3.50 -1.33 -13.08
N GLU A 28 3.62 -0.26 -13.83
CA GLU A 28 3.01 -0.14 -15.16
C GLU A 28 4.08 0.20 -16.19
N PRO A 29 4.00 -0.36 -17.40
CA PRO A 29 4.95 -0.03 -18.45
C PRO A 29 4.81 1.43 -18.87
N GLU A 30 5.93 2.01 -19.32
CA GLU A 30 5.89 3.24 -20.12
C GLU A 30 5.37 2.89 -21.51
N LEU A 31 4.26 3.51 -21.89
CA LEU A 31 3.61 3.26 -23.17
C LEU A 31 3.98 4.39 -24.13
N GLU A 32 4.74 4.06 -25.17
CA GLU A 32 4.99 4.93 -26.31
C GLU A 32 4.31 4.35 -27.55
N PHE A 33 3.41 5.15 -28.14
CA PHE A 33 2.71 4.76 -29.36
C PHE A 33 3.54 5.25 -30.55
N TYR A 34 4.06 4.33 -31.37
CA TYR A 34 4.86 4.67 -32.55
C TYR A 34 4.10 4.46 -33.87
N ASP A 35 3.24 3.45 -33.92
CA ASP A 35 2.39 3.15 -35.07
C ASP A 35 1.00 2.76 -34.58
N ILE A 36 -0.03 3.40 -35.14
CA ILE A 36 -1.43 3.10 -34.88
C ILE A 36 -2.08 2.81 -36.22
N GLN A 37 -2.67 1.61 -36.37
CA GLN A 37 -3.45 1.29 -37.55
C GLN A 37 -4.76 2.08 -37.52
N ASN A 38 -4.73 3.25 -38.15
CA ASN A 38 -5.87 4.15 -38.22
C ASN A 38 -6.86 3.69 -39.31
N GLY A 39 -8.05 3.27 -38.89
CA GLY A 39 -9.22 3.30 -39.76
C GLY A 39 -9.61 4.74 -40.11
N LEU A 40 -10.49 4.93 -41.09
CA LEU A 40 -10.91 6.22 -41.68
C LEU A 40 -11.44 7.28 -40.68
N PHE A 41 -11.60 6.95 -39.39
CA PHE A 41 -12.30 7.75 -38.38
C PHE A 41 -11.46 8.09 -37.13
N ASN A 42 -10.14 7.84 -37.12
CA ASN A 42 -9.32 8.16 -35.95
C ASN A 42 -8.67 9.55 -36.08
N ALA A 43 -8.98 10.46 -35.16
CA ALA A 43 -8.44 11.83 -35.13
C ALA A 43 -7.19 11.98 -34.25
N PHE A 44 -6.81 10.94 -33.50
CA PHE A 44 -5.67 10.98 -32.58
C PHE A 44 -4.40 10.49 -33.26
N THR A 45 -3.30 11.22 -33.07
CA THR A 45 -1.96 10.80 -33.48
C THR A 45 -1.30 9.93 -32.39
N PRO A 46 -0.26 9.14 -32.71
CA PRO A 46 0.49 8.39 -31.70
C PRO A 46 1.08 9.30 -30.59
N ASN A 47 1.48 10.53 -30.94
CA ASN A 47 1.96 11.52 -29.98
C ASN A 47 0.86 11.98 -29.02
N ASP A 48 -0.38 12.14 -29.51
CA ASP A 48 -1.52 12.52 -28.67
C ASP A 48 -1.82 11.43 -27.65
N LEU A 49 -1.79 10.16 -28.06
CA LEU A 49 -2.04 9.02 -27.18
C LEU A 49 -0.94 8.86 -26.12
N THR A 50 0.32 9.04 -26.52
CA THR A 50 1.47 9.01 -25.60
C THR A 50 1.36 10.14 -24.57
N SER A 51 1.02 11.36 -25.03
CA SER A 51 0.85 12.52 -24.15
C SER A 51 -0.34 12.37 -23.21
N LEU A 52 -1.47 11.86 -23.72
CA LEU A 52 -2.67 11.57 -22.94
C LEU A 52 -2.39 10.54 -21.84
N ASN A 53 -1.65 9.47 -22.16
CA ASN A 53 -1.28 8.46 -21.17
C ASN A 53 -0.46 9.05 -20.03
N LYS A 54 0.53 9.89 -20.37
CA LYS A 54 1.37 10.58 -19.39
C LYS A 54 0.55 11.52 -18.50
N GLU A 55 -0.36 12.29 -19.09
CA GLU A 55 -1.21 13.22 -18.33
C GLU A 55 -2.20 12.47 -17.44
N ALA A 56 -2.80 11.38 -17.92
CA ALA A 56 -3.69 10.55 -17.11
C ALA A 56 -2.97 9.98 -15.89
N LYS A 57 -1.75 9.46 -16.04
CA LYS A 57 -0.93 8.98 -14.91
C LYS A 57 -0.63 10.10 -13.91
N LYS A 58 -0.21 11.26 -14.40
CA LYS A 58 0.04 12.44 -13.56
C LYS A 58 -1.22 12.86 -12.79
N HIS A 59 -2.37 12.88 -13.46
CA HIS A 59 -3.64 13.22 -12.84
C HIS A 59 -4.03 12.24 -11.72
N ILE A 60 -3.81 10.94 -11.91
CA ILE A 60 -4.03 9.94 -10.86
C ILE A 60 -3.14 10.23 -9.64
N LEU A 61 -1.84 10.43 -9.85
CA LEU A 61 -0.88 10.71 -8.77
C LEU A 61 -1.25 11.99 -7.98
N GLU A 62 -1.70 13.03 -8.68
CA GLU A 62 -2.16 14.29 -8.06
C GLU A 62 -3.42 14.09 -7.21
N LYS A 63 -4.27 13.11 -7.55
CA LYS A 63 -5.49 12.79 -6.80
C LYS A 63 -5.30 11.82 -5.64
N ILE A 64 -4.17 11.13 -5.54
CA ILE A 64 -3.90 10.19 -4.44
C ILE A 64 -4.04 10.83 -3.05
N PRO A 65 -3.47 12.01 -2.75
CA PRO A 65 -3.61 12.64 -1.43
C PRO A 65 -5.07 12.92 -1.04
N GLU A 66 -5.93 13.22 -2.01
CA GLU A 66 -7.35 13.54 -1.81
C GLU A 66 -8.25 12.29 -1.81
N SER A 67 -7.77 11.18 -2.37
CA SER A 67 -8.56 9.95 -2.60
C SER A 67 -8.82 9.11 -1.35
N GLY A 68 -8.10 9.36 -0.25
CA GLY A 68 -8.11 8.49 0.93
C GLY A 68 -7.41 7.14 0.74
N LEU A 69 -6.71 6.94 -0.38
CA LEU A 69 -5.94 5.72 -0.67
C LEU A 69 -4.89 5.45 0.42
N MET A 70 -4.16 6.48 0.84
CA MET A 70 -3.12 6.35 1.86
C MET A 70 -3.72 5.99 3.23
N ASP A 71 -4.86 6.59 3.59
CA ASP A 71 -5.56 6.24 4.83
C ASP A 71 -6.09 4.81 4.81
N THR A 72 -6.55 4.35 3.64
CA THR A 72 -7.00 2.96 3.45
C THR A 72 -5.85 1.98 3.60
N ALA A 73 -4.70 2.26 2.99
CA ALA A 73 -3.50 1.44 3.17
C ALA A 73 -3.06 1.37 4.65
N LYS A 74 -3.17 2.47 5.41
CA LYS A 74 -2.89 2.44 6.86
C LYS A 74 -3.84 1.52 7.62
N ARG A 75 -5.15 1.57 7.32
CA ARG A 75 -6.14 0.70 7.97
C ARG A 75 -5.88 -0.77 7.64
N GLU A 76 -5.65 -1.10 6.39
CA GLU A 76 -5.36 -2.48 5.96
C GLU A 76 -4.10 -3.04 6.64
N ALA A 77 -3.06 -2.20 6.83
CA ALA A 77 -1.87 -2.61 7.57
C ALA A 77 -2.18 -2.97 9.04
N VAL A 78 -3.05 -2.19 9.70
CA VAL A 78 -3.50 -2.47 11.07
C VAL A 78 -4.32 -3.77 11.12
N GLU A 79 -5.23 -3.97 10.17
CA GLU A 79 -6.02 -5.21 10.07
C GLU A 79 -5.14 -6.44 9.84
N ALA A 80 -4.10 -6.33 9.01
CA ALA A 80 -3.14 -7.42 8.81
C ALA A 80 -2.38 -7.76 10.10
N VAL A 81 -1.99 -6.76 10.90
CA VAL A 81 -1.36 -6.98 12.21
C VAL A 81 -2.29 -7.73 13.17
N LEU A 82 -3.58 -7.38 13.20
CA LEU A 82 -4.58 -8.11 14.00
C LEU A 82 -4.72 -9.58 13.59
N ILE A 83 -4.71 -9.85 12.28
CA ILE A 83 -4.75 -11.23 11.78
C ILE A 83 -3.51 -12.00 12.26
N ILE A 84 -2.33 -11.40 12.17
CA ILE A 84 -1.09 -12.01 12.67
C ILE A 84 -1.19 -12.28 14.18
N GLU A 85 -1.72 -11.34 14.95
CA GLU A 85 -1.94 -11.50 16.40
C GLU A 85 -2.81 -12.74 16.67
N LYS A 86 -3.95 -12.88 15.97
CA LYS A 86 -4.81 -14.05 16.14
C LYS A 86 -4.15 -15.35 15.75
N ILE A 87 -3.35 -15.37 14.69
CA ILE A 87 -2.59 -16.55 14.28
C ILE A 87 -1.59 -16.95 15.36
N VAL A 88 -0.79 -16.01 15.90
CA VAL A 88 0.23 -16.36 16.90
C VAL A 88 -0.41 -16.72 18.26
N GLU A 89 -1.55 -16.12 18.60
CA GLU A 89 -2.33 -16.50 19.78
C GLU A 89 -2.78 -17.96 19.72
N THR A 90 -3.17 -18.47 18.54
CA THR A 90 -3.62 -19.87 18.39
C THR A 90 -2.54 -20.91 18.76
N ILE A 91 -1.26 -20.55 18.60
CA ILE A 91 -0.13 -21.41 18.96
C ILE A 91 0.43 -21.09 20.36
N GLY A 92 -0.25 -20.24 21.13
CA GLY A 92 0.14 -19.84 22.48
C GLY A 92 1.29 -18.83 22.53
N TRP A 93 1.52 -18.11 21.44
CA TRP A 93 2.50 -17.02 21.34
C TRP A 93 1.81 -15.66 21.40
N LYS A 94 2.57 -14.61 21.68
CA LYS A 94 2.07 -13.22 21.69
C LYS A 94 2.74 -12.38 20.61
N LEU A 95 2.01 -11.43 20.05
CA LEU A 95 2.57 -10.42 19.15
C LEU A 95 2.96 -9.18 19.96
N ASP A 96 4.17 -8.68 19.75
CA ASP A 96 4.62 -7.37 20.23
C ASP A 96 4.70 -6.41 19.04
N TYR A 97 3.75 -5.49 18.98
CA TYR A 97 3.67 -4.42 18.00
C TYR A 97 3.79 -3.03 18.66
N THR A 98 4.41 -2.95 19.85
CA THR A 98 4.54 -1.69 20.60
C THR A 98 5.30 -0.61 19.82
N ALA A 99 6.17 -1.01 18.89
CA ALA A 99 6.91 -0.13 17.99
C ALA A 99 6.05 0.48 16.86
N LEU A 100 4.78 0.09 16.74
CA LEU A 100 3.85 0.65 15.77
C LEU A 100 3.34 1.99 16.32
N GLU A 101 3.76 3.10 15.70
CA GLU A 101 3.22 4.44 15.98
C GLU A 101 1.83 4.58 15.37
N ILE A 102 0.84 3.92 15.98
CA ILE A 102 -0.55 4.02 15.56
C ILE A 102 -1.11 5.37 16.03
N PRO A 103 -1.75 6.17 15.15
CA PRO A 103 -2.55 7.30 15.59
C PRO A 103 -3.59 6.86 16.63
N GLU A 104 -3.67 7.53 17.79
CA GLU A 104 -4.55 7.18 18.93
C GLU A 104 -5.99 6.78 18.54
N LYS A 105 -6.53 7.36 17.46
CA LYS A 105 -7.86 7.08 16.92
C LYS A 105 -8.02 5.63 16.42
N GLN A 106 -6.96 5.04 15.90
CA GLN A 106 -6.93 3.65 15.39
C GLN A 106 -6.60 2.64 16.51
N LYS A 107 -5.88 3.05 17.57
CA LYS A 107 -5.66 2.20 18.76
C LYS A 107 -6.97 1.80 19.46
N LYS A 108 -8.00 2.66 19.42
CA LYS A 108 -9.32 2.35 19.99
C LYS A 108 -10.02 1.16 19.30
N LEU A 109 -9.68 0.86 18.05
CA LEU A 109 -10.22 -0.29 17.31
C LEU A 109 -9.50 -1.60 17.67
N LEU A 110 -8.31 -1.52 18.29
CA LEU A 110 -7.52 -2.70 18.72
C LEU A 110 -7.92 -3.22 20.10
N ASN A 111 -8.57 -2.38 20.91
CA ASN A 111 -8.95 -2.67 22.30
C ASN A 111 -10.44 -3.02 22.47
N GLN A 112 -11.16 -3.25 21.37
CA GLN A 112 -12.56 -3.71 21.35
C GLN A 112 -12.62 -5.14 20.80
#